data_AF-A0A315XN59-F1
#
_entry.id   AF-A0A315XN59-F1
#
_cell.length_a   1.000
_cell.length_b   1.000
_cell.length_c   1.000
_cell.angle_alpha   90.00
_cell.angle_beta   90.00
_cell.angle_gamma   90.00
#
_symmetry.space_group_name_H-M   'P 1'
#
loop_
_entity.id
_entity.type
_entity.pdbx_description
1 polymer ?
#
loop_
_entity_poly.entity_id
_entity_poly.type
_entity_poly.pdbx_seq_one_letter_code
_entity_poly.pdbx_strand_id
1 'polypeptide(L)'
;MIFVRDYNIDEAREILKSQDPDNLKIIPHVEERWLERDFKINYTVDCLINKIPLSISKTYYNRFKLIYPHETKPTMDLYVIIEISDDENVSVITVYPEEKKRREHERKRR
;
A
#
# COMPACT_ATOMS: atom_id res chain seq x y z
N MET A 1 8.67 28.08 1.72
CA MET A 1 9.22 26.72 1.55
C MET A 1 8.31 25.81 2.34
N ILE A 2 7.43 25.05 1.69
CA ILE A 2 6.54 24.12 2.38
C ILE A 2 7.40 22.90 2.72
N PHE A 3 7.66 22.68 4.01
CA PHE A 3 8.36 21.48 4.46
C PHE A 3 7.36 20.34 4.42
N VAL A 4 7.47 19.48 3.41
CA VAL A 4 6.75 18.20 3.40
C VAL A 4 7.40 17.30 4.44
N ARG A 5 6.62 16.85 5.43
CA ARG A 5 7.11 15.99 6.51
C ARG A 5 7.46 14.63 5.94
N ASP A 6 8.70 14.17 6.12
CA ASP A 6 9.15 12.88 5.59
C ASP A 6 8.96 11.77 6.64
N TYR A 7 7.83 11.07 6.59
CA TYR A 7 7.47 10.05 7.58
C TYR A 7 8.39 8.83 7.53
N ASN A 8 8.73 8.27 8.68
CA ASN A 8 9.40 6.97 8.75
C ASN A 8 8.39 5.80 8.72
N ILE A 9 8.89 4.56 8.74
CA ILE A 9 8.03 3.36 8.63
C ILE A 9 7.11 3.22 9.86
N ASP A 10 7.58 3.56 11.06
CA ASP A 10 6.78 3.43 12.28
C ASP A 10 5.69 4.50 12.32
N GLU A 11 5.99 5.74 11.91
CA GLU A 11 4.99 6.79 11.75
C GLU A 11 3.93 6.41 10.70
N ALA A 12 4.35 5.89 9.55
CA ALA A 12 3.42 5.42 8.53
C ALA A 12 2.52 4.29 9.03
N ARG A 13 3.01 3.42 9.92
CA ARG A 13 2.20 2.37 10.55
C ARG A 13 1.15 2.92 11.49
N GLU A 14 1.51 3.92 12.30
CA GLU A 14 0.56 4.55 13.21
C GLU A 14 -0.52 5.31 12.44
N ILE A 15 -0.14 6.03 11.38
CA ILE A 15 -1.10 6.71 10.48
C ILE A 15 -2.04 5.69 9.85
N LEU A 16 -1.53 4.57 9.33
CA LEU A 16 -2.37 3.52 8.74
C LEU A 16 -3.34 2.89 9.75
N LYS A 17 -2.98 2.81 11.04
CA LYS A 17 -3.88 2.31 12.09
C LYS A 17 -4.93 3.33 12.52
N SER A 18 -4.62 4.63 12.43
CA SER A 18 -5.53 5.71 12.80
C SER A 18 -6.43 6.17 11.66
N GLN A 19 -6.20 5.68 10.43
CA GLN A 19 -7.02 6.03 9.28
C GLN A 19 -8.47 5.56 9.45
N ASP A 20 -9.38 6.51 9.21
CA ASP A 20 -10.78 6.22 9.02
C ASP A 20 -10.98 5.59 7.62
N PRO A 21 -11.64 4.43 7.51
CA PRO A 21 -12.05 3.83 6.24
C PRO A 21 -12.62 4.82 5.22
N ASP A 22 -13.42 5.78 5.69
CA ASP A 22 -14.17 6.72 4.85
C ASP A 22 -13.29 7.85 4.32
N ASN A 23 -12.07 8.02 4.84
CA ASN A 23 -11.10 9.03 4.41
C ASN A 23 -10.04 8.50 3.43
N LEU A 24 -10.09 7.21 3.07
CA LEU A 24 -9.13 6.62 2.14
C LEU A 24 -9.32 7.20 0.74
N LYS A 25 -8.38 8.04 0.29
CA LYS A 25 -8.44 8.62 -1.06
C LYS A 25 -7.84 7.66 -2.08
N ILE A 26 -8.71 7.15 -2.91
CA ILE A 26 -8.35 6.42 -4.12
C ILE A 26 -8.10 7.45 -5.23
N ILE A 27 -6.91 7.42 -5.85
CA ILE A 27 -6.62 8.34 -6.96
C ILE A 27 -7.32 7.84 -8.24
N PRO A 28 -7.97 8.71 -9.03
CA PRO A 28 -8.73 8.33 -10.23
C PRO A 28 -7.92 7.54 -11.28
N HIS A 29 -6.62 7.78 -11.39
CA HIS A 29 -5.76 7.03 -12.33
C HIS A 29 -5.63 5.55 -11.97
N VAL A 30 -5.81 5.22 -10.69
CA VAL A 30 -5.84 3.83 -10.28
C VAL A 30 -7.19 3.20 -10.68
N GLU A 31 -8.30 3.94 -10.62
CA GLU A 31 -9.63 3.50 -11.10
C GLU A 31 -9.66 3.10 -12.58
N GLU A 32 -9.03 3.88 -13.45
CA GLU A 32 -8.93 3.53 -14.89
C GLU A 32 -8.14 2.23 -15.11
N ARG A 33 -6.99 2.06 -14.43
CA ARG A 33 -6.20 0.83 -14.53
C ARG A 33 -6.82 -0.37 -13.80
N TRP A 34 -7.79 -0.13 -12.91
CA TRP A 34 -8.51 -1.16 -12.17
C TRP A 34 -9.58 -1.85 -13.00
N LEU A 35 -10.28 -1.12 -13.88
CA LEU A 35 -11.26 -1.71 -14.80
C LEU A 35 -10.63 -2.71 -15.78
N GLU A 36 -9.36 -2.51 -16.13
CA GLU A 36 -8.65 -3.36 -17.11
C GLU A 36 -8.05 -4.65 -16.52
N ARG A 37 -7.96 -4.80 -15.18
CA ARG A 37 -7.07 -5.82 -14.55
C ARG A 37 -7.72 -6.89 -13.67
N ASP A 38 -9.05 -7.03 -13.68
CA ASP A 38 -9.80 -8.06 -12.92
C ASP A 38 -9.35 -8.17 -11.45
N PHE A 39 -9.24 -7.01 -10.81
CA PHE A 39 -8.64 -6.88 -9.50
C PHE A 39 -9.70 -6.46 -8.47
N LYS A 40 -9.81 -7.17 -7.34
CA LYS A 40 -10.86 -6.89 -6.35
C LYS A 40 -10.50 -5.69 -5.48
N ILE A 41 -11.02 -4.52 -5.85
CA ILE A 41 -10.90 -3.26 -5.10
C ILE A 41 -11.28 -3.45 -3.63
N ASN A 42 -12.40 -4.14 -3.38
CA ASN A 42 -12.87 -4.44 -2.02
C ASN A 42 -11.81 -5.16 -1.18
N TYR A 43 -11.00 -6.03 -1.79
CA TYR A 43 -9.92 -6.71 -1.08
C TYR A 43 -8.76 -5.78 -0.73
N THR A 44 -8.43 -4.79 -1.58
CA THR A 44 -7.36 -3.84 -1.27
C THR A 44 -7.78 -2.84 -0.21
N VAL A 45 -9.01 -2.34 -0.29
CA VAL A 45 -9.59 -1.49 0.75
C VAL A 45 -9.61 -2.25 2.09
N ASP A 46 -10.08 -3.50 2.09
CA ASP A 46 -10.02 -4.38 3.25
C ASP A 46 -8.58 -4.63 3.75
N CYS A 47 -7.61 -4.77 2.83
CA CYS A 47 -6.21 -4.91 3.23
C CYS A 47 -5.67 -3.68 3.95
N LEU A 48 -6.04 -2.48 3.49
CA LEU A 48 -5.56 -1.23 4.06
C LEU A 48 -6.18 -0.93 5.42
N ILE A 49 -7.46 -1.28 5.61
CA ILE A 49 -8.21 -0.98 6.83
C ILE A 49 -8.07 -2.09 7.88
N ASN A 50 -8.29 -3.35 7.48
CA ASN A 50 -8.52 -4.44 8.41
C ASN A 50 -7.34 -5.41 8.53
N LYS A 51 -6.34 -5.34 7.61
CA LYS A 51 -5.26 -6.33 7.58
C LYS A 51 -3.91 -5.73 7.91
N ILE A 52 -3.13 -6.53 8.60
CA ILE A 52 -1.72 -6.23 8.86
C ILE A 52 -0.92 -6.64 7.62
N PRO A 53 -0.16 -5.74 6.99
CA PRO A 53 0.70 -6.10 5.87
C PRO A 53 1.82 -7.04 6.31
N LEU A 54 2.18 -7.98 5.43
CA LEU A 54 3.32 -8.89 5.59
C LEU A 54 4.65 -8.15 5.68
N SER A 55 4.73 -6.98 5.04
CA SER A 55 5.90 -6.11 5.06
C SER A 55 5.49 -4.69 4.68
N ILE A 56 6.20 -3.73 5.28
CA ILE A 56 6.15 -2.31 4.90
C ILE A 56 7.57 -1.88 4.57
N SER A 57 7.73 -1.14 3.49
CA SER A 57 9.01 -0.54 3.13
C SER A 57 8.81 0.82 2.50
N LYS A 58 9.63 1.79 2.90
CA LYS A 58 9.68 3.10 2.27
C LYS A 58 10.30 2.97 0.87
N THR A 59 9.66 3.57 -0.14
CA THR A 59 10.16 3.57 -1.53
C THR A 59 10.77 4.91 -1.90
N TYR A 60 10.11 6.02 -1.55
CA TYR A 60 10.56 7.38 -1.86
C TYR A 60 9.79 8.42 -1.04
N TYR A 61 10.46 9.25 -0.23
CA TYR A 61 9.80 10.21 0.70
C TYR A 61 8.59 9.55 1.38
N ASN A 62 7.41 10.18 1.38
CA ASN A 62 6.19 9.63 1.98
C ASN A 62 5.53 8.51 1.19
N ARG A 63 6.23 7.86 0.26
CA ARG A 63 5.74 6.66 -0.44
C ARG A 63 6.17 5.40 0.25
N PHE A 64 5.19 4.54 0.48
CA PHE A 64 5.38 3.26 1.15
C PHE A 64 4.82 2.14 0.30
N LYS A 65 5.57 1.04 0.24
CA LYS A 65 5.14 -0.24 -0.32
C LYS A 65 4.65 -1.12 0.82
N LEU A 66 3.39 -1.48 0.75
CA LEU A 66 2.73 -2.45 1.60
C LEU A 66 2.58 -3.75 0.83
N ILE A 67 2.87 -4.88 1.48
CA ILE A 67 2.76 -6.20 0.87
C ILE A 67 1.73 -7.01 1.63
N TYR A 68 0.72 -7.52 0.93
CA TYR A 68 -0.33 -8.38 1.47
C TYR A 68 -0.34 -9.74 0.74
N PRO A 69 -0.95 -10.79 1.28
CA PRO A 69 -1.24 -11.98 0.50
C PRO A 69 -2.19 -11.62 -0.66
N HIS A 70 -2.02 -12.22 -1.83
CA HIS A 70 -3.03 -12.12 -2.88
C HIS A 70 -4.29 -12.88 -2.46
N GLU A 71 -5.47 -12.33 -2.78
CA GLU A 71 -6.77 -12.89 -2.36
C GLU A 71 -7.03 -14.33 -2.81
N THR A 72 -6.69 -14.68 -4.06
CA THR A 72 -7.04 -15.96 -4.69
C THR A 72 -5.82 -16.75 -5.16
N LYS A 73 -4.66 -16.10 -5.34
CA LYS A 73 -3.44 -16.72 -5.90
C LYS A 73 -2.39 -16.92 -4.81
N PRO A 74 -2.28 -18.11 -4.21
CA PRO A 74 -1.40 -18.36 -3.06
C PRO A 74 0.10 -18.30 -3.40
N THR A 75 0.49 -18.22 -4.66
CA THR A 75 1.89 -18.02 -5.08
C THR A 75 2.24 -16.54 -5.28
N MET A 76 1.24 -15.65 -5.20
CA MET A 76 1.40 -14.21 -5.40
C MET A 76 1.14 -13.45 -4.10
N ASP A 77 1.84 -12.33 -3.98
CA ASP A 77 1.56 -11.28 -3.02
C ASP A 77 0.94 -10.09 -3.78
N LEU A 78 0.20 -9.28 -3.04
CA LEU A 78 -0.39 -8.04 -3.49
C LEU A 78 0.48 -6.88 -3.01
N TYR A 79 1.06 -6.14 -3.96
CA TYR A 79 1.84 -4.94 -3.66
C TYR A 79 0.91 -3.74 -3.78
N VAL A 80 0.83 -2.96 -2.71
CA VAL A 80 0.05 -1.71 -2.63
C VAL A 80 1.03 -0.59 -2.33
N ILE A 81 1.14 0.36 -3.25
CA ILE A 81 1.95 1.55 -3.06
C ILE A 81 1.02 2.68 -2.62
N ILE A 82 1.32 3.26 -1.47
CA ILE A 82 0.60 4.41 -0.92
C ILE A 82 1.53 5.62 -0.85
N GLU A 83 0.92 6.80 -0.77
CA GLU A 83 1.56 8.06 -0.44
C GLU A 83 0.83 8.70 0.75
N ILE A 84 1.59 9.22 1.71
CA ILE A 84 1.06 9.93 2.88
C ILE A 84 1.29 11.43 2.70
N SER A 85 0.24 12.23 2.71
CA SER A 85 0.35 13.70 2.67
C SER A 85 0.75 14.26 4.03
N ASP A 86 1.13 15.54 4.08
CA ASP A 86 1.42 16.25 5.35
C ASP A 86 0.23 16.29 6.31
N ASP A 87 -1.00 16.27 5.78
CA ASP A 87 -2.25 16.17 6.56
C ASP A 87 -2.57 14.72 6.97
N GLU A 88 -1.59 13.82 6.91
CA GLU A 88 -1.70 12.39 7.23
C GLU A 88 -2.73 11.59 6.39
N ASN A 89 -3.30 12.20 5.34
CA ASN A 89 -4.16 11.50 4.39
C ASN A 89 -3.37 10.45 3.60
N VAL A 90 -3.95 9.26 3.47
CA VAL A 90 -3.37 8.15 2.71
C VAL A 90 -4.00 8.08 1.33
N SER A 91 -3.16 8.12 0.30
CA SER A 91 -3.57 7.95 -1.09
C SER A 91 -2.98 6.68 -1.69
N VAL A 92 -3.82 5.84 -2.32
CA VAL A 92 -3.34 4.66 -3.04
C VAL A 92 -2.83 5.11 -4.42
N ILE A 93 -1.56 4.86 -4.71
CA ILE A 93 -0.90 5.27 -5.96
C ILE A 93 -0.97 4.16 -7.00
N THR A 94 -0.68 2.91 -6.59
CA THR A 94 -0.74 1.76 -7.51
C THR A 94 -0.89 0.46 -6.74
N VAL A 95 -1.48 -0.52 -7.41
CA VAL A 95 -1.76 -1.85 -6.88
C VAL A 95 -1.42 -2.87 -7.97
N TYR A 96 -0.62 -3.87 -7.64
CA TYR A 96 -0.28 -4.93 -8.59
C TYR A 96 0.10 -6.24 -7.89
N PRO A 97 -0.18 -7.40 -8.51
CA PRO A 97 0.28 -8.69 -8.01
C PRO A 97 1.77 -8.89 -8.33
N GLU A 98 2.49 -9.59 -7.46
CA GLU A 98 3.90 -9.94 -7.61
C GLU A 98 4.18 -11.34 -7.06
N GLU A 99 5.17 -12.06 -7.58
CA GLU A 99 5.49 -13.40 -7.06
C GLU A 99 6.02 -13.35 -5.62
N LYS A 100 5.54 -14.24 -4.75
CA LYS A 100 6.01 -14.36 -3.34
C LYS A 100 7.51 -14.51 -3.21
N LYS A 101 8.14 -15.22 -4.17
CA LYS A 101 9.59 -15.42 -4.24
C LYS A 101 10.36 -14.09 -4.28
N ARG A 102 9.77 -13.04 -4.86
CA ARG A 102 10.38 -11.71 -4.93
C ARG A 102 10.56 -11.11 -3.53
N ARG A 103 9.52 -11.15 -2.69
CA ARG A 103 9.59 -10.70 -1.28
C ARG A 103 10.59 -11.52 -0.48
N GLU A 104 10.61 -12.85 -0.65
CA GLU A 104 11.55 -13.74 0.05
C GLU A 104 13.00 -13.40 -0.29
N HIS A 105 13.27 -13.12 -1.57
CA HIS A 105 14.59 -12.71 -2.02
C HIS A 105 14.98 -11.30 -1.53
N GLU A 106 14.04 -10.35 -1.49
CA GLU A 106 14.25 -9.03 -0.89
C GLU A 106 14.59 -9.13 0.61
N ARG A 107 13.97 -10.04 1.35
CA ARG A 107 14.26 -10.30 2.77
C ARG A 107 15.66 -10.87 3.00
N LYS A 108 16.14 -11.75 2.11
CA LYS A 108 17.49 -12.35 2.22
C LYS A 108 18.65 -11.37 2.01
N ARG A 109 18.37 -10.21 1.41
CA ARG A 109 19.39 -9.17 1.11
C ARG A 109 19.45 -8.04 2.13
N ARG A 110 18.58 -8.07 3.15
CA ARG A 110 18.59 -7.13 4.29
C ARG A 110 19.21 -7.83 5.49
#